data_AF-K2AY17-F1
#
_entry.id   AF-K2AY17-F1
#
_cell.length_a   1.000
_cell.length_b   1.000
_cell.length_c   1.000
_cell.angle_alpha   90.00
_cell.angle_beta   90.00
_cell.angle_gamma   90.00
#
_symmetry.space_group_name_H-M   'P 1'
#
loop_
_entity.id
_entity.type
_entity.pdbx_description
1 polymer ?
#
loop_
_entity_poly.entity_id
_entity_poly.type
_entity_poly.pdbx_seq_one_letter_code
_entity_poly.pdbx_strand_id
1 'polypeptide(L)'
;MSQALRKLTGNIKRSNTLIIFINQIRMKIGIVFGNPETTTGGNALKFYASVRLDVRRIGNIKNGDEIVGSETRVKVVKNKVAPPFKQAEF
;
A
#
# COMPACT_ATOMS: atom_id res chain seq x y z
N MET A 1 10.96 9.27 8.59
CA MET A 1 10.71 8.96 7.16
C MET A 1 11.02 10.11 6.21
N SER A 2 10.52 11.33 6.42
CA SER A 2 10.68 12.44 5.46
C SER A 2 12.13 12.74 5.08
N GLN A 3 13.05 12.76 6.05
CA GLN A 3 14.47 13.01 5.80
C GLN A 3 15.14 11.86 5.03
N ALA A 4 14.85 10.61 5.40
CA ALA A 4 15.39 9.43 4.73
C ALA A 4 14.96 9.37 3.26
N LEU A 5 13.66 9.53 2.99
CA LEU A 5 13.13 9.49 1.63
C LEU A 5 13.68 10.63 0.75
N ARG A 6 13.91 11.82 1.32
CA ARG A 6 14.56 12.93 0.61
C ARG A 6 15.96 12.55 0.12
N LYS A 7 16.76 11.86 0.95
CA LYS A 7 18.11 11.40 0.57
C LYS A 7 18.08 10.20 -0.39
N LEU A 8 17.17 9.25 -0.15
CA LEU A 8 17.11 8.01 -0.89
C LEU A 8 16.62 8.19 -2.34
N THR A 9 15.66 9.09 -2.59
CA THR A 9 15.00 9.20 -3.90
C THR A 9 15.98 9.39 -5.07
N GLY A 10 16.98 10.27 -4.91
CA GLY A 10 17.99 10.48 -5.94
C GLY A 10 18.91 9.28 -6.15
N ASN A 11 19.26 8.57 -5.08
CA ASN A 11 20.12 7.38 -5.14
C ASN A 11 19.40 6.20 -5.80
N ILE A 12 18.13 5.98 -5.47
CA ILE A 12 17.28 4.93 -6.04
C ILE A 12 17.20 5.05 -7.56
N LYS A 13 16.96 6.27 -8.07
CA LYS A 13 16.86 6.48 -9.51
C LYS A 13 18.19 6.26 -10.24
N ARG A 14 19.31 6.72 -9.67
CA ARG A 14 20.65 6.54 -10.26
C ARG A 14 21.08 5.07 -10.30
N SER A 15 20.75 4.31 -9.26
CA SER A 15 21.03 2.87 -9.15
C SER A 15 20.00 1.98 -9.82
N ASN A 16 18.94 2.56 -10.41
CA ASN A 16 17.81 1.86 -10.99
C ASN A 16 17.24 0.73 -10.11
N THR A 17 17.27 0.92 -8.79
CA THR A 17 16.81 -0.08 -7.82
C THR A 17 15.34 0.16 -7.48
N LEU A 18 14.54 -0.91 -7.38
CA LEU A 18 13.18 -0.84 -6.87
C LEU A 18 13.19 -1.02 -5.35
N ILE A 19 12.54 -0.12 -4.63
CA ILE A 19 12.32 -0.26 -3.18
C ILE A 19 10.84 -0.44 -2.89
N ILE A 20 10.53 -1.50 -2.14
CA ILE A 20 9.19 -1.81 -1.67
C ILE A 20 9.14 -1.54 -0.17
N PHE A 21 8.16 -0.73 0.25
CA PHE A 21 7.84 -0.51 1.66
C PHE A 21 6.55 -1.24 2.01
N ILE A 22 6.59 -2.03 3.07
CA ILE A 22 5.41 -2.67 3.65
C ILE A 22 4.96 -1.83 4.83
N ASN A 23 3.69 -1.43 4.83
CA ASN A 23 3.10 -0.62 5.88
C ASN A 23 1.83 -1.25 6.41
N GLN A 24 1.66 -1.16 7.73
CA GLN A 24 0.45 -1.58 8.40
C GLN A 24 -0.57 -0.43 8.44
N ILE A 25 -1.85 -0.81 8.45
CA ILE A 25 -2.95 0.10 8.72
C ILE A 25 -3.04 0.36 10.23
N ARG A 26 -3.32 1.61 10.57
CA ARG A 26 -3.65 2.09 11.91
C ARG A 26 -4.91 2.94 11.81
N MET A 27 -5.62 3.11 12.92
CA MET A 27 -6.76 4.01 13.00
C MET A 27 -6.33 5.30 13.68
N LYS A 28 -6.73 6.45 13.11
CA LYS A 28 -6.52 7.75 13.75
C LYS A 28 -7.71 8.03 14.69
N ILE A 29 -7.43 8.09 15.99
CA ILE A 29 -8.42 8.42 17.02
C ILE A 29 -8.92 9.86 16.81
N GLY A 30 -10.22 10.08 16.97
CA GLY A 30 -10.84 11.41 16.89
C GLY A 30 -11.27 11.89 15.50
N ILE A 31 -11.26 11.00 14.49
CA ILE A 31 -11.89 11.31 13.19
C ILE A 31 -13.38 10.95 13.25
N VAL A 32 -14.24 11.94 13.03
CA VAL A 32 -15.72 11.78 13.02
C VAL A 32 -16.30 11.76 11.60
N PHE A 33 -15.49 12.05 10.57
CA PHE A 33 -15.90 12.08 9.17
C PHE A 33 -14.79 11.58 8.23
N GLY A 34 -15.15 10.76 7.24
CA GLY A 34 -14.22 10.18 6.26
C GLY A 34 -13.56 8.87 6.71
N ASN A 35 -12.59 8.37 5.93
CA ASN A 35 -11.89 7.12 6.24
C ASN A 35 -10.85 7.33 7.37
N PRO A 36 -10.98 6.65 8.54
CA PRO A 36 -10.06 6.79 9.67
C PRO A 36 -8.74 6.01 9.48
N GLU A 37 -8.61 5.23 8.42
CA GLU A 37 -7.41 4.44 8.12
C GLU A 37 -6.21 5.34 7.77
N THR A 38 -5.10 5.09 8.46
CA THR A 38 -3.82 5.76 8.22
C THR A 38 -2.67 4.74 8.19
N THR A 39 -1.56 5.14 7.57
CA THR A 39 -0.33 4.34 7.52
C THR A 39 0.70 4.93 8.48
N THR A 40 1.52 4.06 9.07
CA THR A 40 2.66 4.48 9.89
C THR A 40 3.70 5.26 9.07
N GLY A 41 4.58 6.01 9.75
CA GLY A 41 5.67 6.75 9.09
C GLY A 41 5.29 8.12 8.52
N GLY A 42 4.12 8.65 8.89
CA GLY A 42 3.64 9.97 8.48
C GLY A 42 3.28 10.04 7.00
N ASN A 43 3.21 11.27 6.46
CA ASN A 43 2.74 11.49 5.10
C ASN A 43 3.83 11.34 4.02
N ALA A 44 5.12 11.37 4.39
CA ALA A 44 6.21 11.42 3.41
C ALA A 44 6.17 10.25 2.42
N LEU A 45 6.00 9.01 2.92
CA LEU A 45 5.94 7.84 2.06
C LEU A 45 4.80 7.93 1.03
N LYS A 46 3.65 8.49 1.43
CA LYS A 46 2.52 8.70 0.53
C LYS A 46 2.88 9.60 -0.66
N PHE A 47 3.76 10.59 -0.48
CA PHE A 47 4.19 11.51 -1.54
C PHE A 47 5.33 10.95 -2.41
N TYR A 48 6.34 10.35 -1.77
CA TYR A 48 7.52 9.82 -2.47
C TYR A 48 7.22 8.53 -3.25
N ALA A 49 6.29 7.69 -2.80
CA ALA A 49 5.93 6.47 -3.51
C ALA A 49 5.39 6.77 -4.93
N SER A 50 5.92 6.06 -5.93
CA SER A 50 5.43 6.09 -7.32
C SER A 50 4.15 5.27 -7.49
N VAL A 51 4.07 4.14 -6.79
CA VAL A 51 2.90 3.25 -6.77
C VAL A 51 2.54 2.97 -5.31
N ARG A 52 1.25 2.94 -4.99
CA ARG A 52 0.74 2.48 -3.70
C ARG A 52 -0.34 1.44 -3.92
N LEU A 53 -0.22 0.33 -3.19
CA LEU A 53 -1.13 -0.81 -3.25
C LEU A 53 -1.83 -0.92 -1.90
N ASP A 54 -3.16 -1.02 -1.94
CA ASP A 54 -3.98 -1.42 -0.80
C ASP A 54 -4.33 -2.91 -1.00
N VAL A 55 -3.85 -3.77 -0.10
CA VAL A 55 -4.00 -5.22 -0.16
C VAL A 55 -4.95 -5.63 0.94
N ARG A 56 -6.06 -6.28 0.58
CA ARG A 56 -7.06 -6.76 1.53
C ARG A 56 -7.44 -8.20 1.23
N ARG A 57 -7.55 -9.01 2.27
CA ARG A 57 -8.23 -10.30 2.21
C ARG A 57 -9.73 -10.04 2.10
N ILE A 58 -10.36 -10.58 1.07
CA ILE A 58 -11.81 -10.45 0.83
C ILE A 58 -12.57 -11.73 1.17
N GLY A 59 -11.90 -12.88 1.17
CA GLY A 59 -12.53 -14.17 1.40
C GLY A 59 -11.53 -15.27 1.75
N ASN A 60 -12.05 -16.50 1.81
CA ASN A 60 -11.31 -17.72 2.10
C ASN A 60 -11.49 -18.67 0.93
N ILE A 61 -10.38 -19.24 0.45
CA ILE A 61 -10.42 -20.34 -0.52
C ILE A 61 -10.56 -21.63 0.29
N LYS A 62 -11.62 -22.39 0.04
CA LYS A 62 -11.92 -23.63 0.78
C LYS A 62 -11.82 -24.86 -0.13
N ASN A 63 -11.39 -25.98 0.45
CA ASN A 63 -11.51 -27.30 -0.14
C ASN A 63 -12.27 -28.20 0.84
N GLY A 64 -13.57 -28.38 0.62
CA GLY A 64 -14.47 -28.96 1.62
C GLY A 64 -14.53 -28.08 2.88
N ASP A 65 -14.21 -28.67 4.04
CA ASP A 65 -14.17 -27.98 5.34
C ASP A 65 -12.82 -27.30 5.63
N GLU A 66 -11.78 -27.57 4.84
CA GLU A 66 -10.45 -27.00 5.04
C GLU A 66 -10.28 -25.65 4.33
N ILE A 67 -9.71 -24.66 5.03
CA ILE A 67 -9.32 -23.38 4.45
C ILE A 67 -7.91 -23.52 3.87
N VAL A 68 -7.82 -23.58 2.54
CA VAL A 68 -6.55 -23.77 1.82
C VAL A 68 -5.88 -22.46 1.42
N GLY A 69 -6.61 -21.34 1.44
CA GLY A 69 -6.05 -20.06 1.01
C GLY A 69 -6.90 -18.85 1.36
N SER A 70 -6.41 -17.68 0.92
CA SER A 70 -7.07 -16.39 1.11
C SER A 70 -7.33 -15.74 -0.24
N GLU A 71 -8.60 -15.46 -0.52
CA GLU A 71 -8.97 -14.66 -1.68
C GLU A 71 -8.60 -13.20 -1.40
N THR A 72 -7.82 -12.60 -2.29
CA THR A 72 -7.12 -11.34 -2.05
C THR A 72 -7.46 -10.32 -3.13
N ARG A 73 -7.80 -9.11 -2.71
CA ARG A 73 -7.99 -7.96 -3.59
C ARG A 73 -6.86 -6.96 -3.38
N VAL A 74 -6.26 -6.51 -4.48
CA VAL A 74 -5.25 -5.45 -4.48
C VAL A 74 -5.75 -4.27 -5.30
N LYS A 75 -5.84 -3.09 -4.68
CA LYS A 75 -6.23 -1.84 -5.34
C LYS A 75 -5.03 -0.91 -5.49
N VAL A 76 -4.85 -0.36 -6.68
CA VAL A 76 -3.81 0.64 -6.96
C VAL A 76 -4.30 2.02 -6.51
N VAL A 77 -4.07 2.39 -5.25
CA VAL A 77 -4.55 3.67 -4.67
C VAL A 77 -3.74 4.89 -5.10
N LYS A 78 -2.53 4.69 -5.63
CA LYS A 78 -1.72 5.73 -6.26
C LYS A 78 -0.90 5.12 -7.38
N ASN A 79 -0.83 5.82 -8.51
CA ASN A 79 0.00 5.44 -9.64
C ASN A 79 0.55 6.69 -10.33
N LYS A 80 1.87 6.77 -10.51
CA LYS A 80 2.55 7.85 -11.27
C LYS A 80 2.99 7.43 -12.66
N VAL A 81 2.83 6.16 -13.05
CA VAL A 81 3.32 5.61 -14.32
C VAL A 81 2.21 5.16 -15.27
N ALA A 82 0.99 4.99 -14.76
CA ALA A 82 -0.19 4.61 -15.52
C ALA A 82 -1.47 5.08 -14.79
N PRO A 83 -2.68 4.90 -15.38
CA PRO A 83 -3.92 5.27 -14.70
C PRO A 83 -4.08 4.58 -13.32
N PRO A 84 -4.41 5.33 -12.26
CA PRO A 84 -4.64 4.78 -10.92
C PRO A 84 -6.02 4.11 -10.78
N PHE A 85 -6.27 3.53 -9.61
CA PHE A 85 -7.56 2.97 -9.15
C PHE A 85 -8.05 1.69 -9.82
N LYS A 86 -7.23 1.07 -10.67
CA LYS A 86 -7.42 -0.32 -11.09
C LYS A 86 -7.29 -1.28 -9.90
N GLN A 87 -7.95 -2.42 -9.99
CA GLN A 87 -7.90 -3.50 -9.00
C GLN A 87 -7.55 -4.83 -9.66
N ALA A 88 -6.93 -5.71 -8.89
CA ALA A 88 -6.65 -7.10 -9.23
C ALA A 88 -7.18 -7.99 -8.11
N GLU A 89 -7.77 -9.12 -8.48
CA GLU A 89 -8.31 -10.13 -7.58
C GLU A 89 -7.66 -11.48 -7.94
N PHE A 90 -7.20 -12.20 -6.92
CA PHE A 90 -6.51 -13.48 -7.05
C PHE A 90 -6.58 -14.29 -5.75
#